data_AF-A0A7W5KU08-F1
#
_entry.id   AF-A0A7W5KU08-F1
#
_cell.length_a   1.000
_cell.length_b   1.000
_cell.length_c   1.000
_cell.angle_alpha   90.00
_cell.angle_beta   90.00
_cell.angle_gamma   90.00
#
_symmetry.space_group_name_H-M   'P 1'
#
loop_
_entity.id
_entity.type
_entity.pdbx_description
1 polymer ?
#
loop_
_entity_poly.entity_id
_entity_poly.type
_entity_poly.pdbx_seq_one_letter_code
_entity_poly.pdbx_strand_id
1 'polypeptide(L)'
;MSDEFELVRGSGNVFRDFDMPNPELEHLRATLAAQIIKTLDRRKLSVREAGTLTGINYTEFSRIRRVKLDGFTVDRLWKMLDLLGQTVDVKVKVHSAKPPRAAHAHA
;
A
#
# COMPACT_ATOMS: atom_id res chain seq x y z
N MET A 1 22.57 7.34 30.82
CA MET A 1 21.14 7.69 30.82
C MET A 1 20.47 6.69 29.90
N SER A 2 19.73 5.76 30.48
CA SER A 2 18.92 4.81 29.71
C SER A 2 17.62 5.55 29.44
N ASP A 3 17.44 6.07 28.22
CA ASP A 3 16.12 6.58 27.83
C ASP A 3 15.16 5.38 27.83
N GLU A 4 14.22 5.41 28.78
CA GLU A 4 13.15 4.43 28.89
C GLU A 4 12.10 4.77 27.83
N PHE A 5 12.22 4.17 26.65
CA PHE A 5 11.25 4.33 25.58
C PHE A 5 10.04 3.43 25.83
N GLU A 6 8.84 4.01 25.86
CA GLU A 6 7.59 3.26 25.90
C GLU A 6 7.39 2.47 24.60
N LEU A 7 7.23 1.14 24.72
CA LEU A 7 6.93 0.27 23.58
C LEU A 7 5.42 0.26 23.32
N VAL A 8 4.99 0.92 22.24
CA VAL A 8 3.59 0.94 21.81
C VAL A 8 3.35 -0.11 20.74
N ARG A 9 2.29 -0.92 20.90
CA ARG A 9 1.86 -1.90 19.89
C ARG A 9 1.15 -1.19 18.73
N GLY A 10 1.72 -1.26 17.53
CA GLY A 10 1.09 -0.73 16.31
C GLY A 10 -0.24 -1.40 15.96
N SER A 11 -1.13 -0.66 15.30
CA SER A 11 -2.47 -1.15 14.94
C SER A 11 -2.50 -2.12 13.76
N GLY A 12 -1.33 -2.40 13.17
CA GLY A 12 -1.18 -3.15 11.92
C GLY A 12 -1.36 -2.28 10.67
N ASN A 13 -1.79 -1.02 10.84
CA ASN A 13 -1.81 -0.01 9.79
C ASN A 13 -0.89 1.15 10.19
N VAL A 14 0.33 1.13 9.65
CA VAL A 14 1.34 2.18 9.90
C VAL A 14 0.83 3.57 9.54
N PHE A 15 0.03 3.72 8.48
CA PHE A 15 -0.53 5.01 8.09
C PHE A 15 -1.49 5.55 9.15
N ARG A 16 -2.23 4.67 9.83
CA ARG A 16 -3.10 5.05 10.94
C ARG A 16 -2.29 5.41 12.18
N ASP A 17 -1.24 4.64 12.46
CA ASP A 17 -0.38 4.86 13.63
C ASP A 17 0.38 6.21 13.54
N PHE A 18 0.65 6.69 12.33
CA PHE A 18 1.24 8.01 12.04
C PHE A 18 0.22 9.11 11.71
N ASP A 19 -1.08 8.87 11.96
CA ASP A 19 -2.17 9.83 11.71
C ASP A 19 -2.17 10.43 10.28
N MET A 20 -1.81 9.62 9.29
CA MET A 20 -1.81 10.06 7.90
C MET A 20 -3.24 10.19 7.34
N PRO A 21 -3.47 11.10 6.39
CA PRO A 21 -4.75 11.19 5.70
C PRO A 21 -5.12 9.88 5.00
N ASN A 22 -6.40 9.50 5.08
CA ASN A 22 -6.96 8.31 4.42
C ASN A 22 -6.15 7.01 4.68
N PRO A 23 -5.89 6.65 5.95
CA PRO A 23 -4.93 5.60 6.29
C PRO A 23 -5.33 4.21 5.75
N GLU A 24 -6.63 3.94 5.61
CA GLU A 24 -7.10 2.68 5.01
C GLU A 24 -6.79 2.59 3.51
N LEU A 25 -6.91 3.70 2.79
CA LEU A 25 -6.64 3.74 1.35
C LEU A 25 -5.13 3.60 1.08
N GLU A 26 -4.31 4.28 1.88
CA GLU A 26 -2.85 4.16 1.81
C GLU A 26 -2.39 2.74 2.15
N HIS A 27 -2.98 2.14 3.19
CA HIS A 27 -2.70 0.75 3.55
C HIS A 27 -3.09 -0.24 2.45
N LEU A 28 -4.25 -0.06 1.81
CA LEU A 28 -4.68 -0.86 0.68
C LEU A 28 -3.71 -0.73 -0.50
N ARG A 29 -3.30 0.50 -0.84
CA ARG A 29 -2.35 0.78 -1.92
C ARG A 29 -1.00 0.11 -1.65
N ALA A 30 -0.46 0.27 -0.43
CA ALA A 30 0.79 -0.36 -0.02
C ALA A 30 0.71 -1.89 -0.03
N THR A 31 -0.42 -2.46 0.40
CA THR A 31 -0.65 -3.91 0.40
C THR A 31 -0.63 -4.47 -1.02
N LEU A 32 -1.33 -3.84 -1.96
CA LEU A 32 -1.32 -4.27 -3.36
C LEU A 32 0.08 -4.14 -3.99
N ALA A 33 0.77 -3.03 -3.74
CA ALA A 33 2.15 -2.83 -4.20
C ALA A 33 3.09 -3.91 -3.65
N ALA A 34 2.96 -4.26 -2.36
CA ALA A 34 3.73 -5.34 -1.75
C ALA A 34 3.46 -6.70 -2.41
N GLN A 35 2.20 -7.00 -2.79
CA GLN A 35 1.89 -8.22 -3.53
C GLN A 35 2.50 -8.24 -4.94
N ILE A 36 2.58 -7.08 -5.61
CA ILE A 36 3.28 -6.97 -6.90
C ILE A 36 4.76 -7.30 -6.70
N ILE A 37 5.44 -6.66 -5.73
CA ILE A 37 6.85 -6.90 -5.42
C ILE A 37 7.09 -8.38 -5.12
N LYS A 38 6.27 -8.97 -4.24
CA LYS A 38 6.34 -10.38 -3.88
C LYS A 38 6.17 -11.30 -5.09
N THR A 39 5.28 -10.96 -6.02
CA THR A 39 5.05 -11.73 -7.24
C THR A 39 6.27 -11.65 -8.17
N LEU A 40 6.85 -10.46 -8.33
CA LEU A 40 8.08 -10.29 -9.11
C LEU A 40 9.24 -11.09 -8.49
N ASP A 41 9.41 -11.05 -7.18
CA ASP A 41 10.48 -11.76 -6.47
C ASP A 41 10.33 -13.28 -6.54
N ARG A 42 9.13 -13.80 -6.27
CA ARG A 42 8.82 -15.23 -6.34
C ARG A 42 9.09 -15.80 -7.73
N ARG A 43 8.78 -15.03 -8.77
CA ARG A 43 8.99 -15.40 -10.18
C ARG A 43 10.39 -15.03 -10.70
N LYS A 44 11.23 -14.40 -9.87
CA LYS A 44 12.56 -13.87 -10.22
C LYS A 44 12.56 -12.95 -11.45
N LEU A 45 11.49 -12.16 -11.60
CA LEU A 45 11.35 -11.23 -12.71
C LEU A 45 12.09 -9.91 -12.43
N SER A 46 12.96 -9.53 -13.36
CA SER A 46 13.42 -8.16 -13.48
C SER A 46 12.27 -7.24 -13.89
N VAL A 47 12.45 -5.93 -13.65
CA VAL A 47 11.45 -4.93 -14.05
C VAL A 47 11.24 -4.88 -15.57
N ARG A 48 12.29 -5.21 -16.35
CA ARG A 48 12.21 -5.24 -17.81
C ARG A 48 11.42 -6.45 -18.29
N GLU A 49 11.69 -7.64 -17.74
CA GLU A 49 10.92 -8.85 -18.04
C GLU A 49 9.45 -8.69 -17.65
N ALA A 50 9.17 -8.10 -16.49
CA ALA A 50 7.80 -7.78 -16.08
C ALA A 50 7.12 -6.82 -17.06
N GLY A 51 7.84 -5.80 -17.54
CA GLY A 51 7.35 -4.89 -18.56
C GLY A 51 7.02 -5.60 -19.88
N THR A 52 7.93 -6.45 -20.36
CA THR A 52 7.70 -7.25 -21.57
C THR A 52 6.54 -8.23 -21.41
N LEU A 53 6.43 -8.90 -20.27
CA LEU A 53 5.39 -9.89 -19.98
C LEU A 53 3.99 -9.26 -19.92
N THR A 54 3.87 -8.08 -19.33
CA THR A 54 2.58 -7.46 -19.01
C THR A 54 2.18 -6.34 -19.98
N GLY A 55 3.09 -5.87 -20.82
CA GLY A 55 2.91 -4.68 -21.66
C GLY A 55 2.93 -3.35 -20.89
N ILE A 56 3.16 -3.38 -19.56
CA ILE A 56 3.28 -2.19 -18.72
C ILE A 56 4.68 -1.59 -18.89
N ASN A 57 4.80 -0.27 -18.78
CA ASN A 57 6.10 0.38 -18.83
C ASN A 57 6.98 -0.12 -17.67
N TYR A 58 8.17 -0.65 -17.97
CA TYR A 58 9.11 -1.18 -16.97
C TYR A 58 9.45 -0.16 -15.85
N THR A 59 9.36 1.14 -16.14
CA THR A 59 9.59 2.21 -15.16
C THR A 59 8.55 2.22 -14.05
N GLU A 60 7.31 1.80 -14.32
CA GLU A 60 6.27 1.66 -13.29
C GLU A 60 6.66 0.57 -12.28
N PHE A 61 7.11 -0.60 -12.74
CA PHE A 61 7.61 -1.65 -11.84
C PHE A 61 8.81 -1.19 -11.01
N SER A 62 9.69 -0.36 -11.57
CA SER A 62 10.80 0.26 -10.84
C SER A 62 10.30 1.18 -9.71
N ARG A 63 9.26 1.99 -9.98
CA ARG A 63 8.64 2.85 -8.96
C ARG A 63 7.98 2.03 -7.86
N ILE A 64 7.26 0.96 -8.21
CA ILE A 64 6.65 0.03 -7.24
C ILE A 64 7.72 -0.59 -6.33
N ARG A 65 8.83 -1.12 -6.88
CA ARG A 65 9.92 -1.69 -6.07
C ARG A 65 10.58 -0.70 -5.12
N ARG A 66 10.52 0.60 -5.43
CA ARG A 66 11.02 1.69 -4.57
C ARG A 66 9.94 2.27 -3.66
N VAL A 67 8.75 1.67 -3.62
CA VAL A 67 7.59 2.13 -2.84
C VAL A 67 7.21 3.59 -3.18
N LYS A 68 7.48 4.03 -4.42
CA LYS A 68 7.10 5.35 -4.93
C LYS A 68 5.71 5.27 -5.54
N LEU A 69 4.71 5.22 -4.66
CA LEU A 69 3.32 4.94 -5.01
C LEU A 69 2.51 6.20 -5.40
N ASP A 70 3.12 7.38 -5.42
CA ASP A 70 2.48 8.63 -5.83
C ASP A 70 1.90 8.51 -7.24
N GLY A 71 0.60 8.79 -7.39
CA GLY A 71 -0.09 8.68 -8.67
C GLY A 71 -0.49 7.26 -9.09
N PHE A 72 -0.22 6.23 -8.28
CA PHE A 72 -0.81 4.90 -8.49
C PHE A 72 -2.17 4.82 -7.82
N THR A 73 -3.22 4.64 -8.62
CA THR A 73 -4.54 4.30 -8.11
C THR A 73 -4.59 2.82 -7.68
N VAL A 74 -5.53 2.49 -6.78
CA VAL A 74 -5.80 1.10 -6.38
C VAL A 74 -6.14 0.24 -7.60
N ASP A 75 -6.96 0.77 -8.52
CA ASP A 75 -7.32 0.13 -9.79
C ASP A 75 -6.08 -0.17 -10.66
N ARG A 76 -5.13 0.77 -10.76
CA ARG A 76 -3.89 0.56 -11.51
C ARG A 76 -3.08 -0.60 -10.92
N LEU A 77 -2.92 -0.64 -9.60
CA LEU A 77 -2.19 -1.73 -8.93
C LEU A 77 -2.91 -3.08 -9.08
N TRP A 78 -4.23 -3.09 -9.00
CA TRP A 78 -5.04 -4.28 -9.26
C TRP A 78 -4.77 -4.82 -10.68
N LYS A 79 -4.85 -3.95 -11.69
CA LYS A 79 -4.59 -4.34 -13.08
C LYS A 79 -3.18 -4.88 -13.30
N MET A 80 -2.19 -4.34 -12.60
CA MET A 80 -0.82 -4.88 -12.64
C MET A 80 -0.75 -6.31 -12.07
N LEU A 81 -1.48 -6.60 -10.99
CA LEU A 81 -1.57 -7.95 -10.40
C LEU A 81 -2.26 -8.93 -11.35
N ASP A 82 -3.36 -8.52 -11.97
CA ASP A 82 -4.10 -9.31 -12.95
C ASP A 82 -3.21 -9.70 -14.15
N LEU A 83 -2.48 -8.72 -14.71
CA LEU A 83 -1.51 -8.95 -15.80
C LEU A 83 -0.31 -9.82 -15.37
N LEU A 84 0.02 -9.86 -14.09
CA LEU A 84 1.02 -10.76 -13.52
C LEU A 84 0.44 -12.16 -13.22
N GLY A 85 -0.82 -12.42 -13.58
CA GLY A 85 -1.53 -13.67 -13.37
C GLY A 85 -1.91 -13.91 -11.91
N GLN A 86 -2.16 -12.84 -11.15
CA GLN A 86 -2.67 -12.94 -9.77
C GLN A 86 -4.15 -12.56 -9.74
N THR A 87 -4.93 -13.32 -8.98
CA THR A 87 -6.31 -12.97 -8.65
C THR A 87 -6.34 -12.26 -7.30
N VAL A 88 -7.12 -11.17 -7.20
CA VAL A 88 -7.27 -10.37 -5.97
C VAL A 88 -8.72 -10.45 -5.51
N ASP A 89 -8.93 -10.87 -4.27
CA ASP A 89 -10.23 -10.87 -3.62
C ASP A 89 -10.31 -9.74 -2.58
N VAL A 90 -11.40 -8.96 -2.60
CA VAL A 90 -11.62 -7.86 -1.65
C VAL A 90 -12.95 -8.03 -0.92
N LYS A 91 -12.91 -7.89 0.40
CA LYS A 91 -14.10 -7.81 1.26
C LYS A 91 -14.26 -6.37 1.74
N VAL A 92 -15.34 -5.72 1.32
CA VAL A 92 -15.65 -4.33 1.73
C VAL A 92 -16.68 -4.35 2.87
N LYS A 93 -16.41 -3.59 3.91
CA LYS A 93 -17.36 -3.29 4.99
C LYS A 93 -17.56 -1.79 5.06
N VAL A 94 -18.81 -1.35 5.07
CA VAL A 94 -19.17 0.07 5.15
C VAL A 94 -19.84 0.32 6.49
N HIS A 95 -19.41 1.36 7.19
CA HIS A 95 -19.95 1.79 8.47
C HIS A 95 -20.20 3.30 8.42
N SER A 96 -21.19 3.78 9.18
CA SER A 96 -21.39 5.21 9.36
C SER A 96 -20.14 5.83 9.98
N ALA A 97 -19.72 6.99 9.46
CA ALA A 97 -18.58 7.72 10.02
C ALA A 97 -18.86 8.05 11.49
N LYS A 98 -17.92 7.75 12.39
CA LYS A 98 -17.97 8.33 13.74
C LYS A 98 -17.88 9.85 13.58
N PRO A 99 -18.72 10.63 14.30
CA PRO A 99 -18.58 12.08 14.28
C PRO A 99 -17.13 12.43 14.62
N PRO A 100 -16.53 13.44 13.95
CA PRO A 100 -15.16 13.83 14.21
C PRO A 100 -15.01 14.06 15.71
N ARG A 101 -13.99 13.42 16.31
CA ARG A 101 -13.60 13.72 17.68
C ARG A 101 -13.36 15.24 17.71
N ALA A 102 -14.13 15.96 18.52
CA ALA A 102 -13.98 17.40 18.68
C ALA A 102 -12.48 17.66 18.88
N ALA A 103 -11.88 18.41 17.93
CA ALA A 103 -10.49 18.78 18.01
C ALA A 103 -10.27 19.41 19.38
N HIS A 104 -9.25 18.93 20.10
CA HIS A 104 -8.83 19.56 21.33
C HIS A 104 -8.57 21.04 21.04
N ALA A 105 -9.47 21.90 21.53
CA ALA A 105 -9.30 23.34 21.49
C ALA A 105 -8.09 23.66 22.37
N HIS A 106 -6.94 23.87 21.76
CA HIS A 106 -5.85 24.57 22.41
C HIS A 106 -6.21 26.06 22.40
N ALA A 107 -6.64 26.52 23.57
CA ALA A 107 -6.60 27.93 23.98
C ALA A 107 -5.17 28.31 24.36
#